data_AF-A0A0M2KLW6-F1
#
_entry.id   AF-A0A0M2KLW6-F1
#
_cell.length_a   1.000
_cell.length_b   1.000
_cell.length_c   1.000
_cell.angle_alpha   90.00
_cell.angle_beta   90.00
_cell.angle_gamma   90.00
#
_symmetry.space_group_name_H-M   'P 1'
#
loop_
_entity.id
_entity.type
_entity.pdbx_description
1 polymer ?
#
loop_
_entity_poly.entity_id
_entity_poly.type
_entity_poly.pdbx_seq_one_letter_code
_entity_poly.pdbx_strand_id
1 'polypeptide(L)'
;MAKNDDVQVLPTPINAQMLPSNFSRAYQLYVLQQSNSMVNIANKANSAGRDANTAQEQNEEQDKTIASQGEALKQINGDYVSKSATDAQSVGGSLGATSFTVNGIQVVGGRVTGFTPATGSASSGAFNADADFDPDSAPGGLKEARQRIKALEDALRAHGLID
;
A
#
# COMPACT_ATOMS: atom_id res chain seq x y z
N MET A 1 -9.41 -20.83 23.07
CA MET A 1 -10.47 -20.19 23.90
C MET A 1 -10.89 -21.08 25.05
N ALA A 2 -11.10 -20.49 26.22
CA ALA A 2 -11.77 -21.17 27.32
C ALA A 2 -13.24 -21.40 26.94
N LYS A 3 -13.72 -22.63 27.08
CA LYS A 3 -15.10 -23.01 26.79
C LYS A 3 -16.04 -22.15 27.64
N ASN A 4 -16.98 -21.45 27.00
CA ASN A 4 -18.00 -20.68 27.70
C ASN A 4 -19.00 -21.65 28.38
N ASP A 5 -18.59 -22.18 29.52
CA ASP A 5 -19.41 -23.05 30.34
C ASP A 5 -20.03 -22.22 31.46
N ASP A 6 -21.32 -21.95 31.30
CA ASP A 6 -22.13 -21.25 32.30
C ASP A 6 -22.15 -22.05 33.62
N VAL A 7 -21.97 -21.34 34.74
CA VAL A 7 -22.15 -21.93 36.06
C VAL A 7 -23.65 -22.20 36.28
N GLN A 8 -23.99 -23.47 36.48
CA GLN A 8 -25.36 -23.90 36.77
C GLN A 8 -25.68 -23.67 38.24
N VAL A 9 -26.61 -22.78 38.55
CA VAL A 9 -27.16 -22.63 39.90
C VAL A 9 -28.51 -23.34 39.93
N LEU A 10 -28.60 -24.49 40.61
CA LEU A 10 -29.89 -25.08 40.95
C LEU A 10 -30.43 -24.37 42.19
N PRO A 11 -31.46 -23.52 42.09
CA PRO A 11 -32.07 -22.95 43.27
C PRO A 11 -33.13 -23.93 43.76
N THR A 12 -32.87 -24.63 44.86
CA THR A 12 -33.99 -24.91 45.78
C THR A 12 -34.29 -23.60 46.50
N PRO A 13 -35.41 -22.91 46.18
CA PRO A 13 -35.72 -21.64 46.82
C PRO A 13 -35.82 -21.85 48.33
N ILE A 14 -34.99 -21.15 49.09
CA ILE A 14 -35.04 -21.20 50.55
C ILE A 14 -36.33 -20.53 51.00
N ASN A 15 -37.12 -21.24 51.81
CA ASN A 15 -38.38 -20.75 52.35
C ASN A 15 -38.26 -20.50 53.87
N ALA A 16 -39.01 -19.55 54.41
CA ALA A 16 -39.08 -19.21 55.83
C ALA A 16 -39.39 -20.41 56.74
N GLN A 17 -40.19 -21.38 56.26
CA GLN A 17 -40.52 -22.60 57.00
C GLN A 17 -39.36 -23.62 57.06
N MET A 18 -38.32 -23.46 56.23
CA MET A 18 -37.13 -24.33 56.24
C MET A 18 -36.03 -23.80 57.17
N LEU A 19 -36.23 -22.60 57.75
CA LEU A 19 -35.27 -21.97 58.64
C LEU A 19 -35.50 -22.40 60.11
N PRO A 20 -34.45 -22.65 60.88
CA PRO A 20 -34.55 -22.90 62.32
C PRO A 20 -35.31 -21.80 63.07
N SER A 21 -36.21 -22.20 63.97
CA SER A 21 -37.06 -21.29 64.74
C SER A 21 -36.30 -20.43 65.76
N ASN A 22 -35.07 -20.81 66.10
CA ASN A 22 -34.19 -20.07 67.00
C ASN A 22 -33.41 -18.93 66.30
N PHE A 23 -33.53 -18.77 64.98
CA PHE A 23 -32.93 -17.65 64.26
C PHE A 23 -33.66 -16.33 64.52
N SER A 24 -32.92 -15.24 64.66
CA SER A 24 -33.52 -13.91 64.77
C SER A 24 -34.24 -13.54 63.47
N ARG A 25 -35.28 -12.71 63.56
CA ARG A 25 -36.03 -12.25 62.38
C ARG A 25 -35.13 -11.58 61.34
N ALA A 26 -34.12 -10.82 61.78
CA ALA A 26 -33.14 -10.19 60.91
C ALA A 26 -32.28 -11.22 60.16
N TYR A 27 -31.84 -12.27 60.85
CA TYR A 27 -31.05 -13.33 60.25
C TYR A 27 -31.86 -14.19 59.26
N GLN A 28 -33.14 -14.45 59.56
CA GLN A 28 -34.05 -15.13 58.62
C GLN A 28 -34.19 -14.34 57.30
N LEU A 29 -34.40 -13.01 57.37
CA LEU A 29 -34.49 -12.16 56.19
C LEU A 29 -33.16 -12.11 55.40
N TYR A 30 -32.03 -12.08 56.11
CA TYR A 30 -30.71 -12.11 55.48
C TYR A 30 -30.51 -13.36 54.63
N VAL A 31 -30.79 -14.56 55.18
CA VAL A 31 -30.61 -15.84 54.46
C VAL A 31 -31.53 -15.93 53.24
N LEU A 32 -32.78 -15.48 53.37
CA LEU A 32 -33.73 -15.44 52.25
C LEU A 32 -33.24 -14.50 51.13
N GLN A 33 -32.80 -13.28 51.49
CA GLN A 33 -32.29 -12.31 50.52
C GLN A 33 -30.98 -12.78 49.85
N GLN A 34 -30.10 -13.42 50.61
CA GLN A 34 -28.82 -13.93 50.11
C GLN A 34 -29.01 -14.95 48.98
N SER A 35 -30.02 -15.83 49.08
CA SER A 35 -30.32 -16.81 48.04
C SER A 35 -30.68 -16.17 46.69
N ASN A 36 -31.53 -15.14 46.72
CA ASN A 36 -31.90 -14.36 45.52
C ASN A 36 -30.69 -13.61 44.94
N SER A 37 -29.89 -12.99 45.81
CA SER A 37 -28.67 -12.29 45.39
C SER A 37 -27.67 -13.23 44.71
N MET A 38 -27.50 -14.45 45.19
CA MET A 38 -26.56 -15.43 44.61
C MET A 38 -26.97 -15.85 43.19
N VAL A 39 -28.26 -16.09 42.95
CA VAL A 39 -28.78 -16.41 41.60
C VAL A 39 -28.55 -15.25 40.64
N ASN A 40 -28.83 -14.02 41.08
CA ASN A 40 -28.60 -12.82 40.26
C ASN A 40 -27.11 -12.62 39.94
N ILE A 41 -26.23 -12.83 40.92
CA ILE A 41 -24.77 -12.76 40.73
C ILE A 41 -24.32 -13.82 39.71
N ALA A 42 -24.79 -15.06 39.82
CA ALA A 42 -24.41 -16.13 38.89
C ALA A 42 -24.87 -15.84 37.46
N ASN A 43 -26.12 -15.39 37.27
CA ASN A 43 -26.63 -15.00 35.97
C ASN A 43 -25.82 -13.84 35.37
N LYS A 44 -25.47 -12.84 36.19
CA LYS A 44 -24.64 -11.72 35.77
C LYS A 44 -23.22 -12.18 35.41
N ALA A 45 -22.61 -13.05 36.21
CA ALA A 45 -21.29 -13.61 35.95
C ALA A 45 -21.26 -14.43 34.65
N ASN A 46 -22.26 -15.28 34.42
CA ASN A 46 -22.40 -16.05 33.17
C ASN A 46 -22.57 -15.13 31.95
N SER A 47 -23.37 -14.07 32.04
CA SER A 47 -23.49 -13.07 30.97
C SER A 47 -22.17 -12.36 30.67
N ALA A 48 -21.44 -11.95 31.72
CA ALA A 48 -20.15 -11.28 31.56
C ALA A 48 -19.09 -12.23 30.95
N GLY A 49 -19.13 -13.51 31.30
CA GLY A 49 -18.28 -14.54 30.68
C GLY A 49 -18.55 -14.70 29.19
N ARG A 50 -19.83 -14.72 28.78
CA ARG A 50 -20.21 -14.76 27.36
C ARG A 50 -19.75 -13.55 26.59
N ASP A 51 -19.98 -12.37 27.15
CA ASP A 51 -19.57 -11.10 26.53
C ASP A 51 -18.03 -11.05 26.38
N ALA A 52 -17.30 -11.49 27.41
CA ALA A 52 -15.85 -11.58 27.38
C ALA A 52 -15.34 -12.58 26.33
N ASN A 53 -15.95 -13.76 26.22
CA ASN A 53 -15.59 -14.75 25.21
C ASN A 53 -15.88 -14.23 23.79
N THR A 54 -17.03 -13.61 23.57
CA THR A 54 -17.38 -13.00 22.28
C THR A 54 -16.40 -11.89 21.90
N ALA A 55 -15.99 -11.05 22.86
CA ALA A 55 -14.99 -10.01 22.64
C ALA A 55 -13.60 -10.61 22.33
N GLN A 56 -13.23 -11.73 22.96
CA GLN A 56 -11.99 -12.44 22.64
C GLN A 56 -12.00 -13.00 21.21
N GLU A 57 -13.08 -13.65 20.80
CA GLU A 57 -13.26 -14.12 19.42
C GLU A 57 -13.11 -12.97 18.41
N GLN A 58 -13.73 -11.81 18.69
CA GLN A 58 -13.60 -10.63 17.85
C GLN A 58 -12.17 -10.07 17.82
N ASN A 59 -11.48 -10.04 18.97
CA ASN A 59 -10.09 -9.59 19.03
C ASN A 59 -9.16 -10.52 18.24
N GLU A 60 -9.34 -11.84 18.35
CA GLU A 60 -8.58 -12.82 17.58
C GLU A 60 -8.76 -12.64 16.06
N GLU A 61 -9.95 -12.24 15.62
CA GLU A 61 -10.21 -11.95 14.21
C GLU A 61 -9.65 -10.58 13.77
N GLN A 62 -9.73 -9.57 14.63
CA GLN A 62 -9.10 -8.27 14.40
C GLN A 62 -7.59 -8.41 14.25
N ASP A 63 -6.94 -9.21 15.09
CA ASP A 63 -5.50 -9.46 15.02
C ASP A 63 -5.06 -10.03 13.67
N LYS A 64 -5.83 -10.97 13.09
CA LYS A 64 -5.56 -11.49 11.74
C LYS A 64 -5.68 -10.40 10.68
N THR A 65 -6.71 -9.57 10.77
CA THR A 65 -6.96 -8.47 9.83
C THR A 65 -5.83 -7.45 9.89
N ILE A 66 -5.42 -7.05 11.10
CA ILE A 66 -4.32 -6.11 11.32
C ILE A 66 -3.01 -6.69 10.78
N ALA A 67 -2.73 -7.97 11.02
CA ALA A 67 -1.55 -8.63 10.48
C ALA A 67 -1.54 -8.59 8.94
N SER A 68 -2.67 -8.93 8.30
CA SER A 68 -2.79 -8.88 6.85
C SER A 68 -2.61 -7.46 6.28
N GLN A 69 -3.18 -6.45 6.94
CA GLN A 69 -3.02 -5.05 6.55
C GLN A 69 -1.57 -4.58 6.71
N GLY A 70 -0.89 -5.00 7.79
CA GLY A 70 0.52 -4.71 8.02
C GLY A 70 1.41 -5.23 6.91
N GLU A 71 1.17 -6.47 6.43
CA GLU A 71 1.93 -7.04 5.32
C GLU A 71 1.65 -6.31 3.99
N ALA A 72 0.40 -5.95 3.71
CA ALA A 72 0.05 -5.16 2.53
C ALA A 72 0.75 -3.79 2.52
N LEU A 73 0.79 -3.10 3.67
CA LEU A 73 1.50 -1.83 3.81
C LEU A 73 3.00 -1.95 3.58
N LYS A 74 3.63 -3.03 4.07
CA LYS A 74 5.05 -3.30 3.80
C LYS A 74 5.33 -3.47 2.31
N GLN A 75 4.46 -4.19 1.59
CA GLN A 75 4.60 -4.39 0.15
C GLN A 75 4.48 -3.06 -0.60
N ILE A 76 3.48 -2.24 -0.30
CA ILE A 76 3.30 -0.92 -0.90
C ILE A 76 4.52 -0.03 -0.64
N ASN A 77 5.00 0.01 0.61
CA ASN A 77 6.17 0.82 0.99
C ASN A 77 7.47 0.34 0.32
N GLY A 78 7.55 -0.93 -0.10
CA GLY A 78 8.70 -1.46 -0.82
C GLY A 78 8.69 -1.17 -2.32
N ASP A 79 7.51 -0.97 -2.93
CA ASP A 79 7.33 -0.86 -4.39
C ASP A 79 7.04 0.57 -4.87
N TYR A 80 6.58 1.47 -3.99
CA TYR A 80 6.18 2.82 -4.41
C TYR A 80 7.36 3.72 -4.82
N VAL A 81 7.10 4.59 -5.81
CA VAL A 81 7.98 5.71 -6.18
C VAL A 81 7.62 6.95 -5.34
N SER A 82 8.60 7.61 -4.73
CA SER A 82 8.38 8.64 -3.72
C SER A 82 8.60 10.04 -4.31
N LYS A 83 7.63 10.94 -4.10
CA LYS A 83 7.73 12.32 -4.59
C LYS A 83 8.73 13.19 -3.81
N SER A 84 9.10 12.77 -2.60
CA SER A 84 10.02 13.50 -1.71
C SER A 84 11.40 12.87 -1.61
N ALA A 85 11.59 11.67 -2.16
CA ALA A 85 12.91 11.05 -2.21
C ALA A 85 13.82 11.83 -3.16
N THR A 86 15.07 12.02 -2.75
CA THR A 86 16.10 12.71 -3.54
C THR A 86 17.07 11.74 -4.20
N ASP A 87 17.12 10.50 -3.73
CA ASP A 87 17.94 9.44 -4.32
C ASP A 87 17.30 8.93 -5.62
N ALA A 88 18.14 8.43 -6.54
CA ALA A 88 17.67 7.91 -7.82
C ALA A 88 16.72 6.71 -7.60
N GLN A 89 15.53 6.77 -8.20
CA GLN A 89 14.54 5.71 -8.16
C GLN A 89 14.48 5.00 -9.52
N SER A 90 14.36 3.67 -9.49
CA SER A 90 14.28 2.85 -10.70
C SER A 90 12.88 2.27 -10.86
N VAL A 91 12.40 2.23 -12.11
CA VAL A 91 11.12 1.61 -12.47
C VAL A 91 11.41 0.48 -13.46
N GLY A 92 10.92 -0.72 -13.19
CA GLY A 92 11.19 -1.90 -14.01
C GLY A 92 10.40 -1.96 -15.33
N GLY A 93 9.37 -1.13 -15.48
CA GLY A 93 8.52 -1.06 -16.67
C GLY A 93 8.66 0.25 -17.46
N SER A 94 8.05 0.29 -18.65
CA SER A 94 7.99 1.51 -19.47
C SER A 94 7.10 2.59 -18.83
N LEU A 95 7.50 3.85 -18.99
CA LEU A 95 6.73 5.01 -18.55
C LEU A 95 6.01 5.68 -19.73
N GLY A 96 4.79 6.13 -19.50
CA GLY A 96 4.00 6.90 -20.48
C GLY A 96 3.48 8.18 -19.85
N ALA A 97 3.63 9.31 -20.56
CA ALA A 97 3.16 10.62 -20.12
C ALA A 97 2.91 11.53 -21.34
N THR A 98 2.09 12.56 -21.16
CA THR A 98 1.88 13.61 -22.18
C THR A 98 3.15 14.44 -22.40
N SER A 99 3.89 14.70 -21.32
CA SER A 99 5.19 15.36 -21.34
C SER A 99 6.03 14.93 -20.14
N PHE A 100 7.35 15.05 -20.27
CA PHE A 100 8.30 14.88 -19.18
C PHE A 100 8.92 16.23 -18.84
N THR A 101 9.03 16.51 -17.54
CA THR A 101 9.58 17.76 -17.01
C THR A 101 10.71 17.47 -16.04
N VAL A 102 11.67 18.39 -15.96
CA VAL A 102 12.75 18.39 -14.96
C VAL A 102 12.80 19.78 -14.34
N ASN A 103 12.70 19.85 -13.01
CA ASN A 103 12.63 21.13 -12.27
C ASN A 103 11.54 22.08 -12.79
N GLY A 104 10.40 21.53 -13.21
CA GLY A 104 9.26 22.29 -13.73
C GLY A 104 9.40 22.75 -15.19
N ILE A 105 10.52 22.49 -15.86
CA ILE A 105 10.74 22.82 -17.27
C ILE A 105 10.47 21.57 -18.12
N GLN A 106 9.69 21.71 -19.18
CA GLN A 106 9.43 20.62 -20.12
C GLN A 106 10.70 20.25 -20.90
N VAL A 107 11.06 18.96 -20.87
CA VAL A 107 12.24 18.40 -21.58
C VAL A 107 11.85 17.49 -22.74
N VAL A 108 10.72 16.80 -22.65
CA VAL A 108 10.19 15.93 -23.73
C VAL A 108 8.68 16.15 -23.83
N GLY A 109 8.18 16.35 -25.05
CA GLY A 109 6.75 16.44 -25.36
C GLY A 109 6.28 15.27 -26.22
N GLY A 110 5.17 15.47 -26.94
CA GLY A 110 4.74 14.52 -27.97
C GLY A 110 5.77 14.39 -29.10
N ARG A 111 5.78 13.22 -29.75
CA ARG A 111 6.58 12.97 -30.96
C ARG A 111 6.26 14.00 -32.03
N VAL A 112 7.29 14.64 -32.59
CA VAL A 112 7.12 15.62 -33.67
C VAL A 112 6.88 14.87 -34.97
N THR A 113 5.84 15.25 -35.70
CA THR A 113 5.44 14.57 -36.96
C THR A 113 5.66 15.47 -38.18
N GLY A 114 5.71 14.87 -39.38
CA GLY A 114 5.89 15.53 -40.68
C GLY A 114 7.30 15.41 -41.28
N PHE A 115 8.23 14.69 -40.65
CA PHE A 115 9.56 14.44 -41.18
C PHE A 115 9.52 13.38 -42.28
N THR A 116 10.23 13.65 -43.37
CA THR A 116 10.55 12.64 -44.39
C THR A 116 11.90 12.01 -44.05
N PRO A 117 12.01 10.69 -43.85
CA PRO A 117 13.28 10.06 -43.47
C PRO A 117 14.40 10.30 -44.47
N ALA A 118 15.55 10.81 -44.02
CA ALA A 118 16.72 10.94 -44.88
C ALA A 118 17.24 9.58 -45.33
N THR A 119 17.70 9.51 -46.58
CA THR A 119 18.31 8.33 -47.19
C THR A 119 19.82 8.50 -47.36
N GLY A 120 20.53 7.41 -47.64
CA GLY A 120 21.99 7.39 -47.82
C GLY A 120 22.75 6.88 -46.59
N SER A 121 24.08 7.03 -46.59
CA SER A 121 24.93 6.56 -45.50
C SER A 121 24.97 7.56 -44.35
N ALA A 122 24.74 7.12 -43.11
CA ALA A 122 25.00 7.90 -41.92
C ALA A 122 26.49 7.82 -41.53
N SER A 123 27.04 8.89 -40.94
CA SER A 123 28.41 8.89 -40.38
C SER A 123 28.41 9.42 -38.95
N SER A 124 28.84 8.56 -38.02
CA SER A 124 29.11 8.89 -36.61
C SER A 124 30.60 8.85 -36.25
N GLY A 125 31.46 8.78 -37.26
CA GLY A 125 32.91 8.78 -37.09
C GLY A 125 33.47 10.16 -36.77
N ALA A 126 34.78 10.33 -36.95
CA ALA A 126 35.45 11.61 -36.77
C ALA A 126 34.81 12.70 -37.63
N PHE A 127 34.67 13.89 -37.05
CA PHE A 127 34.10 15.06 -37.71
C PHE A 127 34.90 16.29 -37.28
N ASN A 128 35.55 16.97 -38.22
CA ASN A 128 36.22 18.23 -37.97
C ASN A 128 35.27 19.39 -38.32
N ALA A 129 34.63 19.96 -37.29
CA ALA A 129 33.67 21.06 -37.46
C ALA A 129 34.33 22.36 -37.93
N ASP A 130 35.63 22.52 -37.66
CA ASP A 130 36.41 23.71 -37.96
C ASP A 130 37.37 23.47 -39.14
N ALA A 131 37.09 22.47 -39.98
CA ALA A 131 37.88 22.24 -41.18
C ALA A 131 37.78 23.45 -42.12
N ASP A 132 38.92 24.04 -42.45
CA ASP A 132 39.01 25.05 -43.48
C ASP A 132 38.70 24.42 -44.84
N PHE A 133 37.76 25.01 -45.57
CA PHE A 133 37.40 24.56 -46.91
C PHE A 133 38.12 25.37 -47.96
N ASP A 134 38.94 24.70 -48.76
CA ASP A 134 39.38 25.24 -50.05
C ASP A 134 38.24 25.10 -51.06
N PRO A 135 37.65 26.21 -51.54
CA PRO A 135 36.51 26.18 -52.48
C PRO A 135 36.87 25.55 -53.83
N ASP A 136 38.16 25.39 -54.14
CA ASP A 136 38.64 24.79 -55.39
C ASP A 136 38.89 23.27 -55.27
N SER A 137 38.73 22.70 -54.07
CA SER A 137 38.89 21.26 -53.78
C SER A 137 37.54 20.53 -53.71
N ALA A 138 37.55 19.19 -53.92
CA ALA A 138 36.33 18.39 -53.95
C ALA A 138 35.48 18.57 -52.67
N PRO A 139 34.13 18.58 -52.75
CA PRO A 139 33.23 18.93 -51.64
C PRO A 139 33.08 17.83 -50.57
N GLY A 140 34.18 17.20 -50.16
CA GLY A 140 34.22 16.11 -49.18
C GLY A 140 33.53 16.48 -47.87
N GLY A 141 33.81 17.67 -47.34
CA GLY A 141 33.21 18.13 -46.07
C GLY A 141 31.70 18.35 -46.15
N LEU A 142 31.15 18.79 -47.29
CA LEU A 142 29.70 18.89 -47.47
C LEU A 142 29.05 17.50 -47.39
N LYS A 143 29.67 16.50 -48.01
CA LYS A 143 29.20 15.11 -47.92
C LYS A 143 29.25 14.62 -46.48
N GLU A 144 30.36 14.82 -45.78
CA GLU A 144 30.53 14.43 -44.38
C GLU A 144 29.49 15.09 -43.46
N ALA A 145 29.25 16.40 -43.62
CA ALA A 145 28.23 17.12 -42.86
C ALA A 145 26.82 16.55 -43.08
N ARG A 146 26.44 16.25 -44.34
CA ARG A 146 25.15 15.63 -44.66
C ARG A 146 25.01 14.24 -44.04
N GLN A 147 26.06 13.43 -44.07
CA GLN A 147 26.07 12.11 -43.45
C GLN A 147 25.97 12.21 -41.91
N ARG A 148 26.54 13.25 -41.31
CA ARG A 148 26.42 13.53 -39.87
C ARG A 148 25.03 13.99 -39.47
N ILE A 149 24.39 14.87 -40.25
CA ILE A 149 23.00 15.29 -40.04
C ILE A 149 22.07 14.09 -40.12
N LYS A 150 22.26 13.21 -41.10
CA LYS A 150 21.50 11.96 -41.20
C LYS A 150 21.67 11.09 -39.94
N ALA A 151 22.90 10.95 -39.42
CA ALA A 151 23.13 10.17 -38.21
C ALA A 151 22.38 10.72 -36.99
N LEU A 152 22.30 12.05 -36.86
CA LEU A 152 21.55 12.71 -35.80
C LEU A 152 20.04 12.52 -35.97
N GLU A 153 19.53 12.63 -37.20
CA GLU A 153 18.12 12.35 -37.50
C GLU A 153 17.75 10.90 -37.20
N ASP A 154 18.58 9.94 -37.63
CA ASP A 154 18.38 8.51 -37.37
C ASP A 154 18.32 8.24 -35.85
N ALA A 155 19.17 8.91 -35.05
CA ALA A 155 19.15 8.81 -33.59
C ALA A 155 17.85 9.39 -32.97
N LEU A 156 17.43 10.59 -33.39
CA LEU A 156 16.19 11.22 -32.91
C LEU A 156 14.96 10.36 -33.23
N ARG A 157 14.93 9.76 -34.44
CA ARG A 157 13.85 8.85 -34.85
C ARG A 157 13.87 7.54 -34.06
N ALA A 158 15.05 6.96 -33.83
CA ALA A 158 15.20 5.75 -33.02
C ALA A 158 14.76 5.95 -31.56
N HIS A 159 15.00 7.13 -30.99
CA HIS A 159 14.45 7.53 -29.68
C HIS A 159 12.95 7.86 -29.70
N GLY A 160 12.33 7.95 -30.88
CA GLY A 160 10.91 8.29 -31.03
C GLY A 160 10.58 9.77 -30.84
N LEU A 161 11.57 10.66 -30.90
CA LEU A 161 11.37 12.11 -30.74
C LEU A 161 10.76 12.76 -32.00
N ILE A 162 11.03 12.18 -33.18
CA ILE A 162 10.50 12.60 -34.48
C ILE A 162 9.94 11.41 -35.27
N ASP A 163 9.14 11.66 -36.31
CA ASP A 163 8.59 10.63 -37.20
C ASP A 163 9.53 10.02 -38.23
#